data_AF-A0A7J7V182-F1
#
_entry.id   AF-A0A7J7V182-F1
#
_cell.length_a   1.000
_cell.length_b   1.000
_cell.length_c   1.000
_cell.angle_alpha   90.00
_cell.angle_beta   90.00
_cell.angle_gamma   90.00
#
_symmetry.space_group_name_H-M   'P 1'
#
loop_
_entity.id
_entity.type
_entity.pdbx_description
1 polymer ?
#
loop_
_entity_poly.entity_id
_entity_poly.type
_entity_poly.pdbx_seq_one_letter_code
_entity_poly.pdbx_strand_id
1 'polypeptide(L)'
;MGEQADGKDSIARQVAPESHWPELRVLILVVSAEKKLTGSTVGMQTSVKTSPLLKFRAEAVVPARMAEMIRYVKERNFQGFGQLTMKDSNQFHATCLDTFPPISYLNDTSRRIIHLVHRFNAHHGQTKVAYTFDAGPNAVIFTRDNTVAEFVAAVRHSFPPESNGDKFLKGLPVKPAPLSDELKAALGMDPTPGGIKYIIATQVGPGPQVLDHPHAHLLGPDGLPKPTV
;
A
#
# COMPACT_ATOMS: atom_id res chain seq x y z
N MET A 1 14.22 5.31 -17.49
CA MET A 1 13.19 6.08 -18.23
C MET A 1 13.30 5.67 -19.68
N GLY A 2 12.23 5.80 -20.46
CA GLY A 2 12.38 5.71 -21.90
C GLY A 2 13.26 6.87 -22.38
N GLU A 3 14.25 6.55 -23.21
CA GLU A 3 15.16 7.50 -23.85
C GLU A 3 14.72 7.80 -25.28
N GLN A 4 13.97 6.88 -25.90
CA GLN A 4 13.46 7.06 -27.26
C GLN A 4 12.31 8.08 -27.29
N ALA A 5 12.40 9.03 -28.23
CA ALA A 5 11.40 10.08 -28.39
C ALA A 5 10.00 9.55 -28.76
N ASP A 6 9.91 8.33 -29.33
CA ASP A 6 8.64 7.67 -29.66
C ASP A 6 8.06 6.85 -28.49
N GLY A 7 8.77 6.78 -27.37
CA GLY A 7 8.35 6.11 -26.14
C GLY A 7 8.36 4.58 -26.20
N LYS A 8 8.88 3.95 -27.26
CA LYS A 8 8.84 2.48 -27.44
C LYS A 8 9.61 1.70 -26.38
N ASP A 9 10.53 2.34 -25.69
CA ASP A 9 11.33 1.77 -24.61
C ASP A 9 10.74 2.04 -23.20
N SER A 10 9.65 2.80 -23.11
CA SER A 10 8.90 3.02 -21.86
C SER A 10 7.93 1.86 -21.58
N ILE A 11 8.48 0.67 -21.30
CA ILE A 11 7.75 -0.58 -21.10
C ILE A 11 7.99 -1.19 -19.71
N ALA A 12 7.09 -2.08 -19.30
CA ALA A 12 7.27 -2.88 -18.09
C ALA A 12 8.25 -4.05 -18.32
N ARG A 13 9.00 -4.42 -17.27
CA ARG A 13 9.83 -5.64 -17.22
C ARG A 13 9.68 -6.30 -15.86
N GLN A 14 9.60 -7.63 -15.84
CA GLN A 14 9.53 -8.38 -14.59
C GLN A 14 10.89 -8.31 -13.86
N VAL A 15 10.87 -7.93 -12.57
CA VAL A 15 12.07 -7.88 -11.73
C VAL A 15 12.35 -9.24 -11.08
N ALA A 16 11.29 -9.91 -10.60
CA ALA A 16 11.31 -11.25 -10.04
C ALA A 16 9.92 -11.90 -10.21
N PRO A 17 9.81 -13.23 -10.32
CA PRO A 17 8.53 -13.93 -10.39
C PRO A 17 7.77 -13.88 -9.05
N GLU A 18 6.47 -14.17 -9.09
CA GLU A 18 5.58 -14.19 -7.92
C GLU A 18 6.00 -15.22 -6.87
N SER A 19 6.61 -16.33 -7.31
CA SER A 19 7.18 -17.37 -6.45
C SER A 19 8.49 -16.94 -5.77
N HIS A 20 9.06 -15.79 -6.14
CA HIS A 20 10.34 -15.34 -5.60
C HIS A 20 10.26 -14.97 -4.13
N TRP A 21 9.14 -14.44 -3.62
CA TRP A 21 9.07 -14.01 -2.22
C TRP A 21 7.77 -14.47 -1.55
N PRO A 22 7.62 -15.79 -1.30
CA PRO A 22 6.37 -16.39 -0.86
C PRO A 22 5.95 -15.98 0.56
N GLU A 23 6.86 -15.43 1.37
CA GLU A 23 6.57 -14.91 2.71
C GLU A 23 6.05 -13.47 2.69
N LEU A 24 6.17 -12.74 1.58
CA LEU A 24 5.72 -11.35 1.49
C LEU A 24 4.19 -11.29 1.52
N ARG A 25 3.65 -10.43 2.38
CA ARG A 25 2.22 -10.23 2.56
C ARG A 25 1.87 -8.77 2.37
N VAL A 26 0.67 -8.54 1.88
CA VAL A 26 0.11 -7.21 1.64
C VAL A 26 -1.21 -7.10 2.40
N LEU A 27 -1.34 -6.06 3.23
CA LEU A 27 -2.60 -5.72 3.89
C LEU A 27 -3.06 -4.35 3.39
N ILE A 28 -4.29 -4.25 2.89
CA ILE A 28 -4.89 -2.99 2.47
C ILE A 28 -5.85 -2.55 3.56
N LEU A 29 -5.50 -1.47 4.26
CA LEU A 29 -6.29 -0.88 5.34
C LEU A 29 -7.20 0.17 4.70
N VAL A 30 -8.47 -0.17 4.54
CA VAL A 30 -9.45 0.71 3.88
C VAL A 30 -9.95 1.73 4.90
N VAL A 31 -9.44 2.95 4.79
CA VAL A 31 -9.80 4.11 5.63
C VAL A 31 -11.08 4.77 5.09
N SER A 32 -11.11 5.03 3.79
CA SER A 32 -12.28 5.62 3.12
C SER A 32 -12.58 4.91 1.80
N ALA A 33 -13.87 4.90 1.46
CA ALA A 33 -14.39 4.44 0.18
C ALA A 33 -14.95 5.61 -0.66
N GLU A 34 -14.76 6.84 -0.19
CA GLU A 34 -15.25 8.04 -0.86
C GLU A 34 -14.39 8.42 -2.06
N LYS A 35 -15.01 9.15 -2.99
CA LYS A 35 -14.34 9.61 -4.21
C LYS A 35 -13.22 10.60 -3.84
N LYS A 36 -12.05 10.38 -4.43
CA LYS A 36 -10.87 11.25 -4.27
C LYS A 36 -11.22 12.69 -4.66
N LEU A 37 -10.77 13.67 -3.87
CA LEU A 37 -10.94 15.10 -4.16
C LEU A 37 -10.22 15.52 -5.45
N THR A 38 -9.01 15.01 -5.68
CA THR A 38 -8.22 15.27 -6.90
C THR A 38 -7.83 13.96 -7.58
N GLY A 39 -8.29 13.77 -8.82
CA GLY A 39 -7.90 12.63 -9.65
C GLY A 39 -6.39 12.65 -9.94
N SER A 40 -5.75 11.47 -9.98
CA SER A 40 -4.30 11.35 -10.13
C SER A 40 -3.78 11.97 -11.43
N THR A 41 -4.50 11.86 -12.55
CA THR A 41 -4.10 12.42 -13.84
C THR A 41 -3.96 13.94 -13.80
N VAL A 42 -4.97 14.63 -13.27
CA VAL A 42 -4.93 16.09 -13.13
C VAL A 42 -3.88 16.47 -12.08
N GLY A 43 -3.86 15.76 -10.95
CA GLY A 43 -2.91 16.02 -9.86
C GLY A 43 -1.46 15.95 -10.31
N MET A 44 -1.05 14.86 -10.97
CA MET A 44 0.34 14.68 -11.40
C MET A 44 0.78 15.72 -12.43
N GLN A 45 -0.10 16.16 -13.33
CA GLN A 45 0.21 17.19 -14.32
C GLN A 45 0.40 18.56 -13.65
N THR A 46 -0.41 18.88 -12.64
CA THR A 46 -0.21 20.09 -11.84
C THR A 46 1.11 20.02 -11.07
N SER A 47 1.44 18.87 -10.47
CA SER A 47 2.72 18.69 -9.78
C SER A 47 3.91 18.89 -10.70
N VAL A 48 3.89 18.34 -11.92
CA VAL A 48 4.96 18.56 -12.92
C VAL A 48 5.15 20.04 -13.24
N LYS A 49 4.05 20.79 -13.33
CA LYS A 49 4.09 22.23 -13.67
C LYS A 49 4.54 23.12 -12.53
N THR A 50 4.33 22.71 -11.28
CA THR A 50 4.38 23.64 -10.13
C THR A 50 5.28 23.19 -8.98
N SER A 51 5.64 21.91 -8.86
CA SER A 51 6.49 21.40 -7.77
C SER A 51 7.96 21.35 -8.20
N PRO A 52 8.83 22.26 -7.74
CA PRO A 52 10.27 22.12 -7.95
C PRO A 52 10.85 20.86 -7.28
N LEU A 53 10.25 20.38 -6.18
CA LEU A 53 10.70 19.16 -5.51
C LEU A 53 10.45 17.91 -6.35
N LEU A 54 9.39 17.88 -7.17
CA LEU A 54 9.11 16.76 -8.06
C LEU A 54 10.20 16.61 -9.12
N LYS A 55 10.70 17.72 -9.68
CA LYS A 55 11.80 17.71 -10.65
C LYS A 55 13.06 17.09 -10.04
N PHE A 56 13.46 17.57 -8.86
CA PHE A 56 14.62 17.01 -8.14
C PHE A 56 14.43 15.53 -7.80
N ARG A 57 13.24 15.12 -7.36
CA ARG A 57 12.91 13.72 -7.08
C ARG A 57 13.13 12.85 -8.32
N ALA A 58 12.63 13.26 -9.47
CA ALA A 58 12.73 12.48 -10.71
C ALA A 58 14.18 12.38 -11.22
N GLU A 59 14.92 13.49 -11.20
CA GLU A 59 16.27 13.57 -11.76
C GLU A 59 17.35 12.96 -10.84
N ALA A 60 17.26 13.20 -9.52
CA ALA A 60 18.35 12.91 -8.59
C ALA A 60 18.05 11.81 -7.56
N VAL A 61 16.78 11.45 -7.33
CA VAL A 61 16.42 10.52 -6.24
C VAL A 61 15.95 9.17 -6.78
N VAL A 62 14.94 9.17 -7.65
CA VAL A 62 14.29 7.93 -8.13
C VAL A 62 15.25 6.97 -8.84
N PRO A 63 16.20 7.40 -9.69
CA PRO A 63 17.12 6.47 -10.35
C PRO A 63 17.91 5.57 -9.38
N ALA A 64 18.47 6.16 -8.32
CA ALA A 64 19.19 5.41 -7.29
C ALA A 64 18.26 4.47 -6.50
N ARG A 65 17.08 4.98 -6.09
CA ARG A 65 16.09 4.17 -5.36
C ARG A 65 15.60 2.97 -6.18
N MET A 66 15.46 3.11 -7.49
CA MET A 66 15.08 1.99 -8.36
C MET A 66 16.12 0.87 -8.31
N ALA A 67 17.41 1.20 -8.41
CA ALA A 67 18.50 0.23 -8.30
C ALA A 67 18.52 -0.46 -6.92
N GLU A 68 18.36 0.33 -5.85
CA GLU A 68 18.29 -0.18 -4.48
C GLU A 68 17.09 -1.12 -4.27
N MET A 69 15.89 -0.72 -4.72
CA MET A 69 14.67 -1.51 -4.57
C MET A 69 14.77 -2.84 -5.33
N ILE A 70 15.29 -2.82 -6.57
CA ILE A 70 15.53 -4.03 -7.36
C ILE A 70 16.46 -4.98 -6.60
N ARG A 71 17.53 -4.45 -6.00
CA ARG A 71 18.46 -5.25 -5.17
C ARG A 71 17.74 -5.83 -3.95
N TYR A 72 16.99 -5.03 -3.20
CA TYR A 72 16.26 -5.50 -2.01
C TYR A 72 15.23 -6.58 -2.33
N VAL A 73 14.53 -6.47 -3.47
CA VAL A 73 13.62 -7.52 -3.94
C VAL A 73 14.38 -8.80 -4.26
N LYS A 74 15.48 -8.72 -5.03
CA LYS A 74 16.30 -9.90 -5.40
C LYS A 74 16.88 -10.61 -4.17
N GLU A 75 17.35 -9.84 -3.19
CA GLU A 75 17.94 -10.34 -1.94
C GLU A 75 16.90 -10.72 -0.87
N ARG A 76 15.60 -10.50 -1.11
CA ARG A 76 14.52 -10.63 -0.11
C ARG A 76 14.82 -9.85 1.19
N ASN A 77 15.50 -8.71 1.05
CA ASN A 77 15.87 -7.87 2.18
C ASN A 77 14.67 -7.02 2.60
N PHE A 78 13.85 -7.56 3.51
CA PHE A 78 12.64 -6.89 3.96
C PHE A 78 12.90 -5.54 4.64
N GLN A 79 13.99 -5.40 5.40
CA GLN A 79 14.27 -4.14 6.09
C GLN A 79 14.61 -3.02 5.09
N GLY A 80 15.49 -3.29 4.13
CA GLY A 80 15.82 -2.35 3.05
C GLY A 80 14.61 -2.03 2.17
N PHE A 81 13.87 -3.06 1.75
CA PHE A 81 12.61 -2.94 1.02
C PHE A 81 11.60 -2.05 1.76
N GLY A 82 11.37 -2.32 3.04
CA GLY A 82 10.37 -1.64 3.85
C GLY A 82 10.71 -0.19 4.12
N GLN A 83 11.96 0.10 4.48
CA GLN A 83 12.44 1.47 4.68
C GLN A 83 12.35 2.30 3.40
N LEU A 84 12.77 1.73 2.27
CA LEU A 84 12.74 2.43 0.99
C LEU A 84 11.31 2.68 0.51
N THR A 85 10.41 1.71 0.70
CA THR A 85 8.98 1.84 0.43
C THR A 85 8.35 3.01 1.20
N MET A 86 8.58 3.10 2.52
CA MET A 86 8.06 4.19 3.34
C MET A 86 8.65 5.55 2.95
N LYS A 87 9.96 5.62 2.69
CA LYS A 87 10.64 6.86 2.24
C LYS A 87 10.11 7.33 0.89
N ASP A 88 9.79 6.41 -0.02
CA ASP A 88 9.29 6.76 -1.34
C ASP A 88 7.83 7.19 -1.33
N SER A 89 6.99 6.51 -0.56
CA SER A 89 5.62 6.95 -0.29
C SER A 89 5.60 8.35 0.33
N ASN A 90 6.39 8.59 1.39
CA ASN A 90 6.44 9.90 2.04
C ASN A 90 6.88 11.01 1.07
N GLN A 91 7.91 10.75 0.25
CA GLN A 91 8.42 11.76 -0.69
C GLN A 91 7.44 12.02 -1.84
N PHE A 92 6.70 11.01 -2.30
CA PHE A 92 5.60 11.21 -3.23
C PHE A 92 4.57 12.19 -2.66
N HIS A 93 4.07 11.96 -1.44
CA HIS A 93 3.11 12.88 -0.80
C HIS A 93 3.71 14.25 -0.49
N ALA A 94 5.02 14.35 -0.24
CA ALA A 94 5.71 15.63 -0.10
C ALA A 94 5.66 16.45 -1.40
N THR A 95 5.86 15.82 -2.57
CA THR A 95 5.72 16.50 -3.86
C THR A 95 4.28 16.90 -4.17
N CYS A 96 3.29 16.12 -3.70
CA CYS A 96 1.88 16.52 -3.76
C CYS A 96 1.61 17.77 -2.92
N LEU A 97 2.21 17.86 -1.73
CA LEU A 97 2.08 19.03 -0.85
C LEU A 97 2.81 20.28 -1.39
N ASP A 98 3.92 20.09 -2.10
CA ASP A 98 4.70 21.14 -2.78
C ASP A 98 4.04 21.63 -4.09
N THR A 99 3.01 20.95 -4.58
CA THR A 99 2.23 21.37 -5.76
C THR A 99 1.42 22.64 -5.46
N PHE A 100 1.14 23.47 -6.47
CA PHE A 100 0.26 24.64 -6.32
C PHE A 100 -0.96 24.59 -7.27
N PRO A 101 -2.22 24.58 -6.75
CA PRO A 101 -2.58 24.45 -5.33
C PRO A 101 -2.16 23.09 -4.75
N PRO A 102 -1.95 22.98 -3.41
CA PRO A 102 -1.45 21.76 -2.78
C PRO A 102 -2.45 20.62 -2.89
N ILE A 103 -1.91 19.42 -3.07
CA ILE A 103 -2.68 18.18 -3.12
C ILE A 103 -2.42 17.41 -1.83
N SER A 104 -3.48 17.13 -1.06
CA SER A 104 -3.40 16.31 0.15
C SER A 104 -4.23 15.05 0.00
N TYR A 105 -3.56 13.91 -0.14
CA TYR A 105 -4.21 12.60 -0.18
C TYR A 105 -4.32 11.94 1.20
N LEU A 106 -3.37 12.22 2.09
CA LEU A 106 -3.32 11.63 3.42
C LEU A 106 -4.21 12.42 4.38
N ASN A 107 -5.04 11.70 5.13
CA ASN A 107 -5.85 12.27 6.21
C ASN A 107 -5.28 11.88 7.58
N ASP A 108 -5.98 12.26 8.64
CA ASP A 108 -5.52 12.00 10.01
C ASP A 108 -5.42 10.51 10.32
N THR A 109 -6.34 9.68 9.81
CA THR A 109 -6.23 8.22 9.93
C THR A 109 -4.98 7.70 9.23
N SER A 110 -4.66 8.18 8.02
CA SER A 110 -3.42 7.82 7.33
C SER A 110 -2.19 8.13 8.19
N ARG A 111 -2.15 9.32 8.81
CA ARG A 111 -1.06 9.75 9.72
C ARG A 111 -0.98 8.86 10.97
N ARG A 112 -2.11 8.48 11.56
CA ARG A 112 -2.16 7.55 12.69
C ARG A 112 -1.63 6.16 12.30
N ILE A 113 -1.95 5.66 11.10
CA ILE A 113 -1.39 4.38 10.60
C ILE A 113 0.12 4.47 10.43
N ILE A 114 0.65 5.60 9.92
CA ILE A 114 2.09 5.85 9.84
C ILE A 114 2.74 5.75 11.22
N HIS A 115 2.17 6.41 12.24
CA HIS A 115 2.67 6.35 13.61
C HIS A 115 2.59 4.94 14.20
N LEU A 116 1.49 4.21 13.96
CA LEU A 116 1.33 2.82 14.37
C LEU A 116 2.47 1.95 13.82
N VAL A 117 2.75 2.03 12.51
CA VAL A 117 3.84 1.25 11.88
C VAL A 117 5.20 1.58 12.48
N HIS A 118 5.51 2.87 12.68
CA HIS A 118 6.79 3.28 13.28
C HIS A 118 6.93 2.80 14.74
N ARG A 119 5.88 2.93 15.56
CA ARG A 119 5.89 2.42 16.95
C ARG A 119 6.00 0.90 17.01
N PHE A 120 5.29 0.19 16.12
CA PHE A 120 5.38 -1.27 16.00
C PHE A 120 6.80 -1.72 15.64
N ASN A 121 7.43 -1.08 14.66
CA ASN A 121 8.82 -1.38 14.27
C ASN A 121 9.81 -1.03 15.39
N ALA A 122 9.63 0.11 16.06
CA ALA A 122 10.48 0.54 17.16
C ALA A 122 10.43 -0.44 18.35
N HIS A 123 9.23 -0.92 18.72
CA HIS A 123 9.06 -1.95 19.75
C HIS A 123 9.88 -3.22 19.44
N HIS A 124 9.92 -3.62 18.17
CA HIS A 124 10.65 -4.80 17.73
C HIS A 124 12.14 -4.57 17.45
N GLY A 125 12.62 -3.33 17.54
CA GLY A 125 14.00 -2.97 17.21
C GLY A 125 14.39 -3.16 15.74
N GLN A 126 13.43 -3.43 14.84
CA GLN A 126 13.69 -3.65 13.41
C GLN A 126 12.45 -3.33 12.56
N THR A 127 12.66 -3.06 11.26
CA THR A 127 11.56 -2.87 10.30
C THR A 127 10.89 -4.22 10.01
N LYS A 128 9.78 -4.53 10.69
CA LYS A 128 8.92 -5.71 10.44
C LYS A 128 7.72 -5.39 9.55
N VAL A 129 7.34 -4.11 9.46
CA VAL A 129 6.18 -3.64 8.71
C VAL A 129 6.55 -2.36 7.96
N ALA A 130 6.02 -2.18 6.76
CA ALA A 130 6.19 -0.98 5.96
C ALA A 130 4.84 -0.51 5.40
N TYR A 131 4.65 0.80 5.28
CA TYR A 131 3.47 1.38 4.65
C TYR A 131 3.83 2.02 3.31
N THR A 132 2.85 2.07 2.42
CA THR A 132 2.80 2.97 1.28
C THR A 132 1.38 3.46 1.06
N PHE A 133 1.25 4.62 0.44
CA PHE A 133 -0.02 5.28 0.12
C PHE A 133 0.06 5.80 -1.31
N ASP A 134 -0.95 5.45 -2.11
CA ASP A 134 -1.15 6.01 -3.44
C ASP A 134 -1.90 7.36 -3.36
N ALA A 135 -2.58 7.75 -4.42
CA ALA A 135 -3.44 8.94 -4.47
C ALA A 135 -4.72 8.79 -3.61
N GLY A 136 -4.63 8.54 -2.31
CA GLY A 136 -5.76 8.45 -1.38
C GLY A 136 -5.35 8.03 0.03
N PRO A 137 -6.29 7.99 0.99
CA PRO A 137 -5.95 7.80 2.40
C PRO A 137 -5.76 6.33 2.81
N ASN A 138 -6.06 5.38 1.94
CA ASN A 138 -5.95 3.95 2.24
C ASN A 138 -4.48 3.54 2.34
N ALA A 139 -4.12 2.86 3.42
CA ALA A 139 -2.75 2.39 3.62
C ALA A 139 -2.59 1.00 3.02
N VAL A 140 -1.55 0.83 2.21
CA VAL A 140 -1.07 -0.49 1.80
C VAL A 140 0.12 -0.82 2.68
N ILE A 141 0.04 -1.96 3.36
CA ILE A 141 1.03 -2.41 4.32
C ILE A 141 1.73 -3.64 3.75
N PHE A 142 3.05 -3.61 3.73
CA PHE A 142 3.88 -4.78 3.49
C PHE A 142 4.39 -5.33 4.81
N THR A 143 4.37 -6.65 4.94
CA THR A 143 4.98 -7.36 6.06
C THR A 143 5.30 -8.79 5.65
N ARG A 144 5.88 -9.58 6.55
CA ARG A 144 6.09 -11.02 6.37
C ARG A 144 4.95 -11.81 7.00
N ASP A 145 4.67 -12.98 6.46
CA ASP A 145 3.69 -13.95 6.93
C ASP A 145 3.67 -14.13 8.47
N ASN A 146 4.84 -14.29 9.09
CA ASN A 146 5.01 -14.48 10.52
C ASN A 146 4.64 -13.26 11.38
N THR A 147 4.46 -12.09 10.77
CA THR A 147 4.15 -10.81 11.45
C THR A 147 2.71 -10.38 11.22
N VAL A 148 2.02 -10.94 10.22
CA VAL A 148 0.66 -10.52 9.84
C VAL A 148 -0.32 -10.55 11.03
N ALA A 149 -0.36 -11.65 11.77
CA ALA A 149 -1.34 -11.83 12.85
C ALA A 149 -1.17 -10.79 13.96
N GLU A 150 0.07 -10.57 14.39
CA GLU A 150 0.45 -9.60 15.42
C GLU A 150 0.15 -8.16 14.97
N PHE A 151 0.50 -7.80 13.73
CA PHE A 151 0.23 -6.47 13.21
C PHE A 151 -1.28 -6.22 13.00
N VAL A 152 -2.05 -7.21 12.55
CA VAL A 152 -3.52 -7.09 12.48
C VAL A 152 -4.14 -6.90 13.87
N ALA A 153 -3.60 -7.55 14.90
CA ALA A 153 -4.03 -7.31 16.27
C ALA A 153 -3.71 -5.88 16.71
N ALA A 154 -2.51 -5.37 16.39
CA ALA A 154 -2.11 -3.98 16.65
C ALA A 154 -3.04 -2.97 15.98
N VAL A 155 -3.40 -3.22 14.72
CA VAL A 155 -4.39 -2.42 13.98
C VAL A 155 -5.75 -2.45 14.67
N ARG A 156 -6.26 -3.62 15.09
CA ARG A 156 -7.54 -3.72 15.81
C ARG A 156 -7.54 -2.99 17.15
N HIS A 157 -6.42 -2.99 17.85
CA HIS A 157 -6.27 -2.28 19.11
C HIS A 157 -6.30 -0.75 18.91
N SER A 158 -5.54 -0.25 17.93
CA SER A 158 -5.48 1.19 17.63
C SER A 158 -6.69 1.71 16.84
N PHE A 159 -7.37 0.86 16.08
CA PHE A 159 -8.55 1.18 15.28
C PHE A 159 -9.64 0.12 15.48
N PRO A 160 -10.33 0.11 16.64
CA PRO A 160 -11.40 -0.85 16.89
C PRO A 160 -12.50 -0.78 15.82
N PRO A 161 -12.95 -1.91 15.26
CA PRO A 161 -14.03 -1.91 14.28
C PRO A 161 -15.37 -1.44 14.90
N GLU A 162 -16.08 -0.54 14.20
CA GLU A 162 -17.46 -0.16 14.54
C GLU A 162 -18.46 -1.24 14.10
N SER A 163 -18.68 -2.25 14.96
CA SER A 163 -19.77 -3.25 14.80
C SER A 163 -19.86 -3.89 13.40
N ASN A 164 -18.75 -4.41 12.87
CA ASN A 164 -18.70 -5.01 11.53
C ASN A 164 -18.63 -6.56 11.55
N GLY A 165 -18.78 -7.20 12.71
CA GLY A 165 -18.71 -8.66 12.87
C GLY A 165 -17.46 -9.27 12.22
N ASP A 166 -17.61 -10.42 11.55
CA ASP A 166 -16.50 -11.13 10.87
C ASP A 166 -16.00 -10.46 9.58
N LYS A 167 -16.61 -9.34 9.14
CA LYS A 167 -16.30 -8.70 7.84
C LYS A 167 -15.12 -7.73 7.87
N PHE A 168 -14.51 -7.53 9.05
CA PHE A 168 -13.38 -6.62 9.21
C PHE A 168 -12.13 -7.09 8.48
N LEU A 169 -11.96 -8.40 8.29
CA LEU A 169 -10.82 -8.98 7.57
C LEU A 169 -11.34 -9.78 6.37
N LYS A 170 -10.81 -9.48 5.18
CA LYS A 170 -11.17 -10.12 3.91
C LYS A 170 -9.91 -10.68 3.25
N GLY A 171 -10.08 -11.66 2.36
CA GLY A 171 -8.97 -12.27 1.63
C GLY A 171 -8.32 -13.42 2.39
N LEU A 172 -6.99 -13.45 2.46
CA LEU A 172 -6.25 -14.53 3.12
C LEU A 172 -6.66 -14.64 4.61
N PRO A 173 -6.86 -15.86 5.13
CA PRO A 173 -7.20 -16.06 6.54
C PRO A 173 -6.01 -15.65 7.43
N VAL A 174 -6.29 -14.85 8.45
CA VAL A 174 -5.30 -14.47 9.46
C VAL A 174 -5.77 -15.00 10.80
N LYS A 175 -4.94 -15.84 11.44
CA LYS A 175 -5.21 -16.36 12.78
C LYS A 175 -5.22 -15.18 13.77
N PRO A 176 -6.21 -15.08 14.68
CA PRO A 176 -6.15 -14.11 15.76
C PRO A 176 -4.88 -14.32 16.59
N ALA A 177 -4.21 -13.23 16.95
CA ALA A 177 -3.10 -13.23 17.89
C ALA A 177 -3.39 -12.25 19.02
N PRO A 178 -3.05 -12.59 20.28
CA PRO A 178 -3.08 -11.62 21.37
C PRO A 178 -1.99 -10.56 21.15
N LEU A 179 -2.22 -9.35 21.65
CA LEU A 179 -1.17 -8.35 21.82
C LEU A 179 -0.60 -8.47 23.23
N SER A 180 0.73 -8.47 23.35
CA SER A 180 1.40 -8.34 24.63
C SER A 180 1.14 -6.97 25.25
N ASP A 181 1.21 -6.88 26.57
CA ASP A 181 0.97 -5.62 27.28
C ASP A 181 2.11 -4.62 27.03
N GLU A 182 3.33 -5.11 26.83
CA GLU A 182 4.48 -4.29 26.42
C GLU A 182 4.25 -3.65 25.05
N LEU A 183 3.70 -4.39 24.10
CA LEU A 183 3.39 -3.87 22.78
C LEU A 183 2.24 -2.86 22.86
N LYS A 184 1.15 -3.13 23.61
CA LYS A 184 0.07 -2.15 23.82
C LYS A 184 0.59 -0.84 24.40
N ALA A 185 1.44 -0.92 25.42
CA ALA A 185 2.07 0.25 26.04
C ALA A 185 2.98 1.01 25.05
N ALA A 186 3.79 0.29 24.27
CA ALA A 186 4.67 0.89 23.25
C ALA A 186 3.88 1.52 22.09
N LEU A 187 2.72 0.96 21.74
CA LEU A 187 1.82 1.56 20.78
C LEU A 187 1.28 2.89 21.31
N GLY A 188 0.91 3.00 22.60
CA GLY A 188 0.66 4.27 23.30
C GLY A 188 -0.27 5.27 22.57
N MET A 189 -1.22 4.76 21.79
CA MET A 189 -2.14 5.54 20.96
C MET A 189 -3.54 5.41 21.50
N ASP A 190 -4.27 6.53 21.61
CA ASP A 190 -5.70 6.46 21.87
C ASP A 190 -6.39 5.70 20.72
N PRO A 191 -7.34 4.81 21.00
CA PRO A 191 -8.07 4.13 19.95
C PRO A 191 -8.87 5.09 19.06
N THR A 192 -9.02 4.76 17.79
CA THR A 192 -9.93 5.46 16.86
C THR A 192 -10.94 4.45 16.31
N PRO A 193 -12.06 4.23 17.03
CA PRO A 193 -13.13 3.38 16.56
C PRO A 193 -13.58 3.78 15.15
N GLY A 194 -13.82 2.80 14.29
CA GLY A 194 -14.33 3.03 12.93
C GLY A 194 -13.33 3.66 11.95
N GLY A 195 -12.13 4.04 12.40
CA GLY A 195 -11.12 4.68 11.54
C GLY A 195 -10.69 3.82 10.35
N ILE A 196 -10.77 2.50 10.48
CA ILE A 196 -10.57 1.53 9.40
C ILE A 196 -11.88 0.78 9.17
N LYS A 197 -12.38 0.80 7.94
CA LYS A 197 -13.62 0.10 7.55
C LYS A 197 -13.43 -1.41 7.51
N TYR A 198 -12.34 -1.86 6.89
CA TYR A 198 -11.93 -3.28 6.82
C TYR A 198 -10.50 -3.39 6.28
N ILE A 199 -9.92 -4.57 6.42
CA ILE A 199 -8.60 -4.96 5.94
C ILE A 199 -8.78 -6.00 4.83
N ILE A 200 -8.07 -5.85 3.72
CA ILE A 200 -7.91 -6.91 2.71
C ILE A 200 -6.50 -7.50 2.88
N ALA A 201 -6.40 -8.77 3.24
CA ALA A 201 -5.15 -9.51 3.30
C ALA A 201 -4.91 -10.28 1.99
N THR A 202 -3.75 -10.07 1.38
CA THR A 202 -3.35 -10.73 0.14
C THR A 202 -1.83 -10.96 0.08
N GLN A 203 -1.33 -11.46 -1.03
CA GLN A 203 0.07 -11.79 -1.28
C GLN A 203 0.45 -11.46 -2.72
N VAL A 204 1.73 -11.65 -3.07
CA VAL A 204 2.20 -11.54 -4.46
C VAL A 204 1.45 -12.57 -5.33
N GLY A 205 1.02 -12.17 -6.52
CA GLY A 205 0.22 -13.00 -7.42
C GLY A 205 0.77 -13.00 -8.86
N PRO A 206 0.25 -13.89 -9.72
CA PRO A 206 0.68 -14.01 -11.11
C PRO A 206 0.20 -12.83 -11.96
N GLY A 207 0.66 -12.82 -13.22
CA GLY A 207 0.14 -11.91 -14.25
C GLY A 207 -1.31 -12.22 -14.68
N PRO A 208 -1.81 -11.54 -15.72
CA PRO A 208 -3.15 -11.79 -16.27
C PRO A 208 -3.38 -13.26 -16.62
N GLN A 209 -4.59 -13.76 -16.34
CA GLN A 209 -4.99 -15.15 -16.59
C GLN A 209 -6.18 -15.20 -17.55
N VAL A 210 -6.19 -16.19 -18.45
CA VAL A 210 -7.34 -16.50 -19.30
C VAL A 210 -8.29 -17.41 -18.51
N LEU A 211 -9.60 -17.15 -18.60
CA LEU A 211 -10.62 -17.99 -17.97
C LEU A 211 -11.35 -18.81 -19.04
N ASP A 212 -11.25 -20.12 -18.95
CA ASP A 212 -11.79 -21.06 -19.95
C ASP A 212 -13.23 -21.50 -19.65
N HIS A 213 -13.89 -20.86 -18.68
CA HIS A 213 -15.24 -21.24 -18.25
C HIS A 213 -16.31 -20.26 -18.76
N PRO A 214 -17.26 -20.70 -19.60
CA PRO A 214 -18.30 -19.83 -20.17
C PRO A 214 -19.17 -19.10 -19.14
N HIS A 215 -19.32 -19.69 -17.94
CA HIS A 215 -20.03 -19.05 -16.84
C HIS A 215 -19.32 -17.80 -16.32
N ALA A 216 -18.00 -17.71 -16.44
CA ALA A 216 -17.21 -16.55 -16.02
C ALA A 216 -17.21 -15.41 -17.05
N HIS A 217 -17.74 -15.61 -18.27
CA HIS A 217 -17.91 -14.51 -19.22
C HIS A 217 -18.80 -13.42 -18.63
N LEU A 218 -18.41 -12.16 -18.79
CA LEU A 218 -19.19 -11.02 -18.31
C LEU A 218 -20.31 -10.62 -19.29
N LEU A 219 -20.24 -11.08 -20.54
CA LEU A 219 -21.25 -10.85 -21.57
C LEU A 219 -22.05 -12.13 -21.85
N GLY A 220 -23.35 -11.95 -22.13
CA GLY A 220 -24.22 -12.99 -22.62
C GLY A 220 -24.00 -13.29 -24.11
N PRO A 221 -24.70 -14.29 -24.67
CA PRO A 221 -24.66 -14.60 -26.10
C PRO A 221 -25.13 -13.44 -27.01
N ASP A 222 -25.90 -12.50 -26.45
CA ASP A 222 -26.36 -11.26 -27.08
C ASP A 222 -25.30 -10.15 -27.10
N GLY A 223 -24.13 -10.39 -26.50
CA GLY A 223 -23.05 -9.41 -26.37
C GLY A 223 -23.31 -8.33 -25.31
N LEU A 224 -24.36 -8.47 -24.49
CA LEU A 224 -24.68 -7.53 -23.42
C LEU A 224 -24.20 -8.05 -22.07
N PRO A 225 -23.95 -7.16 -21.09
CA PRO A 225 -23.60 -7.58 -19.73
C PRO A 225 -24.61 -8.57 -19.17
N LYS A 226 -24.14 -9.68 -18.61
CA LYS A 226 -25.01 -10.60 -17.88
C LYS A 226 -25.68 -9.86 -16.70
N PRO A 227 -26.94 -10.18 -16.37
CA PRO A 227 -27.59 -9.62 -15.18
C PRO A 227 -26.74 -9.89 -13.93
N THR A 228 -26.59 -8.88 -13.08
CA THR A 228 -25.99 -9.08 -11.74
C THR A 228 -26.90 -10.01 -10.94
N VAL A 229 -26.36 -11.17 -10.55
CA VAL A 229 -26.97 -12.10 -9.59
C VAL A 229 -26.80 -11.56 -8.17
#